data_AF-A0AAW6U3C5-F1
#
_entry.id   AF-A0AAW6U3C5-F1
#
_cell.length_a   1.000
_cell.length_b   1.000
_cell.length_c   1.000
_cell.angle_alpha   90.00
_cell.angle_beta   90.00
_cell.angle_gamma   90.00
#
_symmetry.space_group_name_H-M   'P 1'
#
loop_
_entity.id
_entity.type
_entity.pdbx_description
1 polymer ?
#
loop_
_entity_poly.entity_id
_entity_poly.type
_entity_poly.pdbx_seq_one_letter_code
_entity_poly.pdbx_strand_id
1 'polypeptide(L)'
;MRLFVVHRSKDRHQAKALLKKASKTLGAKVTLVFLDSTGCKTWKDKAIEALSKAEAIIVYDRTSCEESENAKWEIAKAAEGRLPLVDITPNDTPAVVCSKLKPIYDLREEFGKCFTGTNGTNTLELYKLMIDSSERLIQRRQQTNAFFITAIGSLLAIAGLMVKAGALYSGTIWLLYGFSIVGLLLCNSWRNLIDNYGKLNKAKFDVILRLEQDLDAQVYAAEWVSLGKGLRPGKYRSFTSTEKNVPLHFALLI
;
A
#
# COMPACT_ATOMS: atom_id res chain seq x y z
N MET A 1 7.75 4.68 -1.16
CA MET A 1 8.60 5.61 -0.41
C MET A 1 10.08 5.38 -0.64
N ARG A 2 10.62 6.12 -1.60
CA ARG A 2 12.05 6.37 -1.77
C ARG A 2 12.46 7.54 -0.89
N LEU A 3 13.42 7.30 0.00
CA LEU A 3 13.96 8.31 0.90
C LEU A 3 15.38 8.64 0.48
N PHE A 4 15.65 9.91 0.22
CA PHE A 4 17.01 10.41 0.06
C PHE A 4 17.57 10.76 1.43
N VAL A 5 18.70 10.18 1.82
CA VAL A 5 19.26 10.34 3.16
C VAL A 5 20.56 11.14 3.09
N VAL A 6 20.48 12.39 3.55
CA VAL A 6 21.65 13.22 3.84
C VAL A 6 22.25 12.76 5.16
N HIS A 7 23.56 12.49 5.12
CA HIS A 7 24.29 11.92 6.24
C HIS A 7 25.79 12.23 6.10
N ARG A 8 26.53 12.09 7.20
CA ARG A 8 28.00 12.01 7.15
C ARG A 8 28.43 10.57 6.93
N SER A 9 29.57 10.37 6.26
CA SER A 9 30.10 9.03 5.96
C SER A 9 30.25 8.14 7.20
N LYS A 10 30.62 8.74 8.35
CA LYS A 10 30.75 8.04 9.65
C LYS A 10 29.41 7.49 10.17
N ASP A 11 28.30 8.15 9.84
CA ASP A 11 26.97 7.86 10.40
C ASP A 11 26.15 6.93 9.50
N ARG A 12 26.63 6.62 8.30
CA ARG A 12 25.92 5.83 7.29
C ARG A 12 25.37 4.51 7.82
N HIS A 13 26.18 3.77 8.58
CA HIS A 13 25.79 2.47 9.11
C HIS A 13 24.69 2.60 10.17
N GLN A 14 24.82 3.57 11.10
CA GLN A 14 23.85 3.81 12.15
C GLN A 14 22.51 4.30 11.56
N ALA A 15 22.56 5.28 10.65
CA ALA A 15 21.38 5.81 9.95
C ALA A 15 20.64 4.71 9.18
N LYS A 16 21.36 3.88 8.42
CA LYS A 16 20.78 2.76 7.67
C LYS A 16 20.13 1.72 8.60
N ALA A 17 20.76 1.40 9.73
CA ALA A 17 20.20 0.46 10.70
C ALA A 17 18.92 1.00 11.36
N LEU A 18 18.93 2.27 11.77
CA LEU A 18 17.78 2.94 12.39
C LEU A 18 16.59 3.02 11.43
N LEU A 19 16.81 3.52 10.21
CA LEU A 19 15.76 3.66 9.19
C LEU A 19 15.20 2.31 8.74
N LYS A 20 16.01 1.25 8.69
CA LYS A 20 15.53 -0.11 8.37
C LYS A 20 14.67 -0.70 9.49
N LYS A 21 14.97 -0.41 10.76
CA LYS A 21 14.11 -0.80 11.89
C LYS A 21 12.80 0.00 11.90
N ALA A 22 12.88 1.31 11.63
CA ALA A 22 11.72 2.17 11.52
C ALA A 22 10.79 1.75 10.37
N SER A 23 11.34 1.42 9.19
CA SER A 23 10.53 0.99 8.03
C SER A 23 9.79 -0.33 8.26
N LYS A 24 10.41 -1.28 8.98
CA LYS A 24 9.72 -2.50 9.43
C LYS A 24 8.55 -2.18 10.36
N THR A 25 8.75 -1.24 11.29
CA THR A 25 7.71 -0.79 12.23
C THR A 25 6.57 -0.07 11.50
N LEU A 26 6.90 0.70 10.46
CA LEU A 26 5.93 1.35 9.58
C LEU A 26 5.13 0.35 8.72
N GLY A 27 5.65 -0.87 8.52
CA GLY A 27 5.06 -1.87 7.64
C GLY A 27 5.14 -1.50 6.15
N ALA A 28 6.02 -0.54 5.81
CA ALA A 28 6.13 0.01 4.47
C ALA A 28 7.38 -0.46 3.73
N LYS A 29 7.26 -0.68 2.42
CA LYS A 29 8.43 -0.87 1.55
C LYS A 29 9.11 0.47 1.33
N VAL A 30 10.20 0.69 2.06
CA VAL A 30 11.02 1.91 1.98
C VAL A 30 12.33 1.60 1.27
N THR A 31 12.65 2.37 0.23
CA THR A 31 13.95 2.33 -0.45
C THR A 31 14.79 3.50 0.06
N LEU A 32 15.90 3.20 0.72
CA LEU A 32 16.81 4.22 1.24
C LEU A 32 17.93 4.47 0.22
N VAL A 33 18.12 5.72 -0.17
CA VAL A 33 19.18 6.18 -1.08
C VAL A 33 20.22 6.93 -0.27
N PHE A 34 21.43 6.38 -0.21
CA PHE A 34 22.60 7.00 0.41
C PHE A 34 23.63 7.23 -0.68
N LEU A 35 24.13 8.46 -0.82
CA LEU A 35 25.21 8.76 -1.74
C LEU A 35 26.57 8.73 -1.05
N ASP A 36 27.58 8.31 -1.80
CA ASP A 36 28.97 8.45 -1.42
C ASP A 36 29.53 9.70 -2.13
N SER A 37 29.53 10.82 -1.42
CA SER A 37 29.93 12.13 -1.97
C SER A 37 31.44 12.41 -1.84
N THR A 38 32.18 11.56 -1.14
CA THR A 38 33.65 11.68 -0.98
C THR A 38 34.38 11.41 -2.30
N GLY A 39 35.09 12.42 -2.81
CA GLY A 39 36.05 12.28 -3.91
C GLY A 39 35.47 12.14 -5.33
N CYS A 40 34.15 12.22 -5.51
CA CYS A 40 33.51 11.99 -6.82
C CYS A 40 33.11 13.32 -7.50
N LYS A 41 33.77 13.75 -8.59
CA LYS A 41 33.44 15.02 -9.27
C LYS A 41 31.98 15.13 -9.76
N THR A 42 31.28 14.01 -9.96
CA THR A 42 29.89 13.94 -10.45
C THR A 42 28.85 13.71 -9.34
N TRP A 43 29.24 13.88 -8.07
CA TRP A 43 28.34 13.60 -6.94
C TRP A 43 27.08 14.48 -6.94
N LYS A 44 27.22 15.76 -7.37
CA LYS A 44 26.10 16.71 -7.45
C LYS A 44 25.03 16.26 -8.45
N ASP A 45 25.44 15.76 -9.62
CA ASP A 45 24.51 15.27 -10.64
C ASP A 45 23.74 14.04 -10.13
N LYS A 46 24.44 13.12 -9.45
CA LYS A 46 23.82 11.97 -8.79
C LYS A 46 22.86 12.38 -7.68
N ALA A 47 23.19 13.42 -6.92
CA ALA A 47 22.30 13.97 -5.90
C ALA A 47 21.04 14.57 -6.51
N ILE A 48 21.16 15.34 -7.59
CA ILE A 48 20.00 15.90 -8.31
C ILE A 48 19.12 14.78 -8.86
N GLU A 49 19.70 13.76 -9.49
CA GLU A 49 18.96 12.61 -10.01
C GLU A 49 18.24 11.86 -8.87
N ALA A 50 18.93 11.59 -7.76
CA ALA A 50 18.35 10.91 -6.61
C ALA A 50 17.22 11.73 -5.97
N LEU A 51 17.39 13.04 -5.83
CA LEU A 51 16.39 13.96 -5.30
C LEU A 51 15.13 13.99 -6.18
N SER A 52 15.27 14.01 -7.51
CA SER A 52 14.12 13.98 -8.44
C SER A 52 13.25 12.72 -8.33
N LYS A 53 13.84 11.62 -7.85
CA LYS A 53 13.18 10.32 -7.68
C LYS A 53 12.74 10.08 -6.23
N ALA A 54 13.06 10.99 -5.30
CA ALA A 54 12.77 10.85 -3.90
C ALA A 54 11.35 11.32 -3.59
N GLU A 55 10.70 10.66 -2.63
CA GLU A 55 9.39 11.04 -2.11
C GLU A 55 9.54 11.90 -0.83
N ALA A 56 10.67 11.77 -0.12
CA ALA A 56 11.02 12.62 1.01
C ALA A 56 12.52 12.62 1.27
N ILE A 57 12.99 13.63 2.01
CA ILE A 57 14.40 13.85 2.33
C ILE A 57 14.60 13.71 3.83
N ILE A 58 15.59 12.91 4.20
CA ILE A 58 15.97 12.67 5.58
C ILE A 58 17.31 13.36 5.82
N VAL A 59 17.37 14.23 6.82
CA VAL A 59 18.62 14.77 7.32
C VAL A 59 18.94 14.04 8.62
N TYR A 60 19.93 13.15 8.56
CA TYR A 60 20.37 12.39 9.72
C TYR A 60 21.52 13.13 10.42
N ASP A 61 21.31 13.51 11.68
CA ASP A 61 22.23 14.33 12.47
C ASP A 61 22.58 15.64 11.76
N ARG A 62 21.62 16.58 11.77
CA ARG A 62 21.79 17.90 11.13
C ARG A 62 23.05 18.61 11.60
N THR A 63 23.33 18.57 12.91
CA THR A 63 24.53 19.16 13.51
C THR A 63 25.81 18.58 12.91
N SER A 64 25.91 17.26 12.73
CA SER A 64 27.09 16.69 12.11
C SER A 64 27.13 16.92 10.59
N CYS A 65 25.98 17.03 9.92
CA CYS A 65 25.91 17.37 8.50
C CYS A 65 26.44 18.79 8.20
N GLU A 66 26.26 19.74 9.13
CA GLU A 66 26.79 21.11 9.02
C GLU A 66 28.33 21.20 9.09
N GLU A 67 29.03 20.11 9.41
CA GLU A 67 30.50 20.05 9.33
C GLU A 67 31.01 19.73 7.91
N SER A 68 30.11 19.43 6.98
CA SER A 68 30.47 18.91 5.66
C SER A 68 29.89 19.75 4.53
N GLU A 69 30.76 20.32 3.70
CA GLU A 69 30.33 21.12 2.53
C GLU A 69 29.40 20.33 1.59
N ASN A 70 29.65 19.04 1.38
CA ASN A 70 28.78 18.19 0.58
C ASN A 70 27.37 18.08 1.18
N ALA A 71 27.25 17.75 2.47
CA ALA A 71 25.95 17.57 3.11
C ALA A 71 25.19 18.89 3.23
N LYS A 72 25.89 20.01 3.51
CA LYS A 72 25.29 21.36 3.45
C LYS A 72 24.70 21.65 2.08
N TRP A 73 25.44 21.35 1.01
CA TRP A 73 24.94 21.56 -0.34
C TRP A 73 23.74 20.65 -0.65
N GLU A 74 23.75 19.39 -0.20
CA GLU A 74 22.59 18.49 -0.34
C GLU A 74 21.36 19.02 0.39
N ILE A 75 21.51 19.55 1.62
CA ILE A 75 20.43 20.16 2.41
C ILE A 75 19.92 21.44 1.75
N ALA A 76 20.82 22.30 1.27
CA ALA A 76 20.44 23.53 0.58
C ALA A 76 19.67 23.21 -0.71
N LYS A 77 20.16 22.24 -1.49
CA LYS A 77 19.50 21.81 -2.72
C LYS A 77 18.16 21.12 -2.44
N ALA A 78 18.06 20.36 -1.35
CA ALA A 78 16.82 19.80 -0.85
C ALA A 78 15.78 20.87 -0.48
N ALA A 79 16.22 21.95 0.16
CA ALA A 79 15.37 23.06 0.60
C ALA A 79 14.79 23.89 -0.56
N GLU A 80 15.45 23.92 -1.72
CA GLU A 80 14.89 24.50 -2.95
C GLU A 80 13.70 23.68 -3.50
N GLY A 81 13.63 22.39 -3.15
CA GLY A 81 12.56 21.49 -3.58
C GLY A 81 11.29 21.61 -2.73
N ARG A 82 10.18 21.08 -3.25
CA ARG A 82 8.90 20.94 -2.50
C ARG A 82 8.79 19.64 -1.71
N LEU A 83 9.88 18.87 -1.62
CA LEU A 83 9.86 17.57 -0.95
C LEU A 83 9.87 17.77 0.58
N PRO A 84 9.09 16.99 1.33
CA PRO A 84 9.10 17.07 2.78
C PRO A 84 10.48 16.68 3.33
N LEU A 85 11.02 17.55 4.18
CA LEU A 85 12.31 17.39 4.83
C LEU A 85 12.08 16.98 6.29
N VAL A 86 12.71 15.88 6.70
CA VAL A 86 12.58 15.33 8.06
C VAL A 86 13.93 15.21 8.72
N ASP A 87 14.08 15.86 9.88
CA ASP A 87 15.27 15.73 10.72
C ASP A 87 15.17 14.51 11.64
N ILE A 88 16.23 13.69 11.64
CA ILE A 88 16.39 12.53 12.51
C ILE A 88 17.67 12.68 13.32
N THR A 89 17.58 12.48 14.62
CA THR A 89 18.76 12.49 15.51
C THR A 89 19.26 11.07 15.78
N PRO A 90 20.56 10.87 16.09
CA PRO A 90 21.09 9.56 16.47
C PRO A 90 20.42 8.93 17.70
N ASN A 91 19.82 9.75 18.56
CA ASN A 91 19.12 9.34 19.76
C ASN A 91 17.64 8.98 19.51
N ASP A 92 17.11 9.26 18.30
CA ASP A 92 15.73 8.92 17.97
C ASP A 92 15.54 7.40 17.98
N THR A 93 14.49 6.95 18.67
CA THR A 93 14.11 5.52 18.63
C THR A 93 13.42 5.19 17.30
N PRO A 94 13.42 3.92 16.85
CA PRO A 94 12.69 3.51 15.64
C PRO A 94 11.20 3.91 15.64
N ALA A 95 10.56 3.97 16.82
CA ALA A 95 9.17 4.39 16.98
C ALA A 95 8.98 5.89 16.70
N VAL A 96 9.89 6.73 17.19
CA VAL A 96 9.89 8.19 16.93
C VAL A 96 10.15 8.47 15.44
N VAL A 97 11.10 7.76 14.84
CA VAL A 97 11.34 7.87 13.39
C VAL A 97 10.10 7.43 12.61
N CYS A 98 9.45 6.33 13.01
CA CYS A 98 8.22 5.88 12.39
C CYS A 98 7.11 6.95 12.49
N SER A 99 6.92 7.60 13.64
CA SER A 99 5.92 8.67 13.78
C SER A 99 6.21 9.89 12.92
N LYS A 100 7.48 10.23 12.67
CA LYS A 100 7.88 11.31 11.76
C LYS A 100 7.63 10.95 10.28
N LEU A 101 7.88 9.70 9.89
CA LEU A 101 7.72 9.24 8.50
C LEU A 101 6.27 8.91 8.13
N LYS A 102 5.45 8.50 9.11
CA LYS A 102 4.09 8.02 8.87
C LYS A 102 3.18 9.04 8.18
N PRO A 103 3.13 10.33 8.57
CA PRO A 103 2.29 11.33 7.90
C PRO A 103 2.65 11.53 6.42
N ILE A 104 3.94 11.45 6.09
CA ILE A 104 4.45 11.58 4.73
C ILE A 104 4.12 10.32 3.92
N TYR A 105 4.34 9.14 4.51
CA TYR A 105 4.00 7.87 3.87
C TYR A 105 2.50 7.73 3.58
N ASP A 106 1.66 8.13 4.54
CA ASP A 106 0.21 8.09 4.44
C ASP A 106 -0.35 9.26 3.59
N LEU A 107 0.49 10.20 3.13
CA LEU A 107 0.10 11.41 2.39
C LEU A 107 -1.03 12.21 3.06
N ARG A 108 -1.03 12.29 4.40
CA ARG A 108 -2.18 12.82 5.17
C ARG A 108 -2.48 14.27 4.87
N GLU A 109 -1.45 15.09 4.70
CA GLU A 109 -1.63 16.51 4.38
C GLU A 109 -2.19 16.70 2.97
N GLU A 110 -1.70 15.95 1.98
CA GLU A 110 -2.23 15.98 0.62
C GLU A 110 -3.70 15.52 0.59
N PHE A 111 -4.00 14.43 1.31
CA PHE A 111 -5.38 13.97 1.47
C PHE A 111 -6.28 15.05 2.09
N GLY A 112 -5.83 15.73 3.15
CA GLY A 112 -6.59 16.83 3.77
C GLY A 112 -6.81 18.02 2.84
N LYS A 113 -5.82 18.37 2.01
CA LYS A 113 -5.92 19.44 0.99
C LYS A 113 -6.97 19.16 -0.07
N CYS A 114 -7.37 17.91 -0.30
CA CYS A 114 -8.45 17.57 -1.22
C CYS A 114 -9.83 18.08 -0.78
N PHE A 115 -9.97 18.54 0.47
CA PHE A 115 -11.26 18.96 1.05
C PHE A 115 -11.32 20.47 1.34
N THR A 116 -10.38 21.29 0.87
CA THR A 116 -10.30 22.73 1.20
C THR A 116 -11.18 23.65 0.33
N GLY A 117 -12.24 23.11 -0.29
CA GLY A 117 -13.16 23.86 -1.15
C GLY A 117 -14.40 24.36 -0.40
N THR A 118 -14.60 25.67 -0.36
CA THR A 118 -15.76 26.33 0.25
C THR A 118 -16.99 26.15 -0.63
N ASN A 119 -17.89 25.23 -0.25
CA ASN A 119 -19.35 25.31 -0.41
C ASN A 119 -19.97 24.03 0.20
N GLY A 120 -20.35 24.11 1.47
CA GLY A 120 -20.97 22.99 2.22
C GLY A 120 -22.32 22.52 1.65
N THR A 121 -22.88 23.23 0.67
CA THR A 121 -24.15 22.91 0.00
C THR A 121 -24.14 21.54 -0.68
N ASN A 122 -22.97 21.03 -1.08
CA ASN A 122 -22.86 19.77 -1.83
C ASN A 122 -22.26 18.61 -1.01
N THR A 123 -21.95 18.78 0.28
CA THR A 123 -21.32 17.71 1.08
C THR A 123 -22.20 16.45 1.15
N LEU A 124 -23.50 16.62 1.38
CA LEU A 124 -24.45 15.50 1.40
C LEU A 124 -24.54 14.80 0.04
N GLU A 125 -24.49 15.55 -1.07
CA GLU A 125 -24.52 14.98 -2.42
C GLU A 125 -23.24 14.20 -2.73
N LEU A 126 -22.07 14.75 -2.41
CA LEU A 126 -20.78 14.08 -2.55
C LEU A 126 -20.72 12.81 -1.68
N TYR A 127 -21.24 12.88 -0.46
CA TYR A 127 -21.36 11.73 0.43
C TYR A 127 -22.24 10.64 -0.17
N LYS A 128 -23.44 10.98 -0.64
CA LYS A 128 -24.34 10.04 -1.34
C LYS A 128 -23.69 9.42 -2.58
N LEU A 129 -23.01 10.22 -3.39
CA LEU A 129 -22.29 9.75 -4.57
C LEU A 129 -21.17 8.77 -4.21
N MET A 130 -20.43 9.05 -3.14
CA MET A 130 -19.36 8.18 -2.66
C MET A 130 -19.89 6.85 -2.11
N ILE A 131 -21.03 6.86 -1.42
CA ILE A 131 -21.70 5.63 -0.96
C ILE A 131 -22.18 4.80 -2.14
N ASP A 132 -22.90 5.40 -3.09
CA ASP A 132 -23.36 4.70 -4.31
C ASP A 132 -22.17 4.10 -5.07
N SER A 133 -21.07 4.86 -5.19
CA SER A 133 -19.84 4.35 -5.77
C SER A 133 -19.23 3.17 -5.00
N SER A 134 -19.33 3.14 -3.67
CA SER A 134 -18.86 2.04 -2.83
C SER A 134 -19.75 0.81 -2.98
N GLU A 135 -21.07 0.98 -2.98
CA GLU A 135 -22.03 -0.11 -3.17
C GLU A 135 -21.87 -0.77 -4.55
N ARG A 136 -21.77 0.04 -5.61
CA ARG A 136 -21.46 -0.47 -6.96
C ARG A 136 -20.15 -1.25 -7.01
N LEU A 137 -19.15 -0.91 -6.19
CA LEU A 137 -17.89 -1.65 -6.11
C LEU A 137 -18.10 -3.02 -5.45
N ILE A 138 -18.90 -3.09 -4.39
CA ILE A 138 -19.26 -4.34 -3.70
C ILE A 138 -20.02 -5.26 -4.66
N GLN A 139 -20.98 -4.74 -5.42
CA GLN A 139 -21.72 -5.51 -6.43
C GLN A 139 -20.81 -6.08 -7.52
N ARG A 140 -19.88 -5.28 -8.06
CA ARG A 140 -18.87 -5.74 -9.04
C ARG A 140 -17.97 -6.84 -8.47
N ARG A 141 -17.60 -6.76 -7.18
CA ARG A 141 -16.84 -7.81 -6.51
C ARG A 141 -17.63 -9.11 -6.45
N GLN A 142 -18.93 -9.09 -6.14
CA GLN A 142 -19.76 -10.30 -6.14
C GLN A 142 -19.87 -10.93 -7.54
N GLN A 143 -20.05 -10.10 -8.58
CA GLN A 143 -20.03 -10.59 -9.97
C GLN A 143 -18.67 -11.20 -10.35
N THR A 144 -17.58 -10.57 -9.92
CA THR A 144 -16.22 -11.09 -10.14
C THR A 144 -16.02 -12.44 -9.44
N ASN A 145 -16.49 -12.58 -8.20
CA ASN A 145 -16.43 -13.86 -7.47
C ASN A 145 -17.22 -14.95 -8.19
N ALA A 146 -18.44 -14.67 -8.62
CA ALA A 146 -19.26 -15.62 -9.38
C ALA A 146 -18.60 -16.04 -10.70
N PHE A 147 -17.99 -15.09 -11.42
CA PHE A 147 -17.22 -15.38 -12.63
C PHE A 147 -16.09 -16.38 -12.38
N PHE A 148 -15.25 -16.18 -11.35
CA PHE A 148 -14.15 -17.09 -11.07
C PHE A 148 -14.61 -18.48 -10.60
N ILE A 149 -15.64 -18.55 -9.75
CA ILE A 149 -16.25 -19.82 -9.33
C ILE A 149 -16.73 -20.60 -10.57
N THR A 150 -17.42 -19.91 -11.47
CA THR A 150 -17.94 -20.52 -12.70
C THR A 150 -16.81 -20.97 -13.62
N ALA A 151 -15.81 -20.14 -13.85
CA ALA A 151 -14.68 -20.46 -14.73
C ALA A 151 -13.87 -21.66 -14.20
N ILE A 152 -13.48 -21.64 -12.92
CA ILE A 152 -12.73 -22.73 -12.30
C ILE A 152 -13.59 -23.99 -12.20
N GLY A 153 -14.85 -23.86 -11.79
CA GLY A 153 -15.79 -24.99 -11.75
C GLY A 153 -16.00 -25.64 -13.12
N SER A 154 -16.05 -24.85 -14.20
CA SER A 154 -16.15 -25.37 -15.57
C SER A 154 -14.90 -26.15 -15.98
N LEU A 155 -13.70 -25.63 -15.66
CA LEU A 155 -12.44 -26.32 -15.93
C LEU A 155 -12.38 -27.67 -15.19
N LEU A 156 -12.76 -27.69 -13.91
CA LEU A 156 -12.82 -28.90 -13.11
C LEU A 156 -13.86 -29.91 -13.63
N ALA A 157 -15.02 -29.43 -14.07
CA ALA A 157 -16.06 -30.28 -14.66
C ALA A 157 -15.58 -30.94 -15.97
N ILE A 158 -14.92 -30.18 -16.84
CA ILE A 158 -14.34 -30.70 -18.08
C ILE A 158 -13.24 -31.74 -17.76
N ALA A 159 -12.32 -31.41 -16.85
CA ALA A 159 -11.27 -32.33 -16.42
C ALA A 159 -11.86 -33.64 -15.85
N GLY A 160 -12.85 -33.54 -14.96
CA GLY A 160 -13.53 -34.70 -14.39
C GLY A 160 -14.27 -35.54 -15.42
N LEU A 161 -14.90 -34.92 -16.42
CA LEU A 161 -15.54 -35.63 -17.53
C LEU A 161 -14.52 -36.38 -18.39
N MET A 162 -13.36 -35.78 -18.68
CA MET A 162 -12.28 -36.45 -19.43
C MET A 162 -11.75 -37.68 -18.69
N VAL A 163 -11.59 -37.59 -17.36
CA VAL A 163 -11.24 -38.73 -16.51
C VAL A 163 -12.31 -39.81 -16.60
N LYS A 164 -13.58 -39.45 -16.41
CA LYS A 164 -14.70 -40.40 -16.43
C LYS A 164 -14.88 -41.09 -17.79
N ALA A 165 -14.66 -40.37 -18.88
CA ALA A 165 -14.80 -40.89 -20.24
C ALA A 165 -13.62 -41.77 -20.69
N GLY A 166 -12.58 -41.93 -19.86
CA GLY A 166 -11.39 -42.68 -20.24
C GLY A 166 -10.56 -42.02 -21.35
N ALA A 167 -10.72 -40.71 -21.56
CA ALA A 167 -10.03 -39.95 -22.63
C ALA A 167 -8.54 -39.66 -22.30
N LEU A 168 -8.04 -40.19 -21.18
CA LEU A 168 -6.70 -39.97 -20.67
C LEU A 168 -5.80 -41.17 -20.98
N TYR A 169 -4.94 -41.00 -21.98
CA TYR A 169 -3.84 -41.92 -22.28
C TYR A 169 -2.51 -41.17 -22.15
N SER A 170 -1.39 -41.88 -22.28
CA SER A 170 -0.05 -41.30 -22.08
C SER A 170 0.22 -40.02 -22.91
N GLY A 171 -0.47 -39.86 -24.04
CA GLY A 171 -0.34 -38.69 -24.92
C GLY A 171 -1.27 -37.52 -24.61
N THR A 172 -2.28 -37.67 -23.73
CA THR A 172 -3.26 -36.60 -23.38
C THR A 172 -3.17 -36.13 -21.94
N ILE A 173 -2.37 -36.79 -21.09
CA ILE A 173 -2.22 -36.41 -19.68
C ILE A 173 -1.68 -34.99 -19.48
N TRP A 174 -0.90 -34.47 -20.44
CA TRP A 174 -0.41 -33.09 -20.43
C TRP A 174 -1.54 -32.04 -20.45
N LEU A 175 -2.73 -32.39 -20.96
CA LEU A 175 -3.90 -31.51 -20.94
C LEU A 175 -4.38 -31.24 -19.51
N LEU A 176 -4.32 -32.25 -18.63
CA LEU A 176 -4.67 -32.07 -17.21
C LEU A 176 -3.68 -31.13 -16.53
N TYR A 177 -2.38 -31.29 -16.78
CA TYR A 177 -1.37 -30.35 -16.27
C TYR A 177 -1.63 -28.93 -16.79
N GLY A 178 -2.03 -28.79 -18.06
CA GLY A 178 -2.44 -27.52 -18.65
C GLY A 178 -3.63 -26.90 -17.90
N PHE A 179 -4.69 -27.68 -17.65
CA PHE A 179 -5.84 -27.22 -16.88
C PHE A 179 -5.48 -26.84 -15.45
N SER A 180 -4.61 -27.60 -14.78
CA SER A 180 -4.16 -27.25 -13.42
C SER A 180 -3.38 -25.93 -13.41
N ILE A 181 -2.46 -25.72 -14.35
CA ILE A 181 -1.72 -24.44 -14.46
C ILE A 181 -2.69 -23.27 -14.68
N VAL A 182 -3.63 -23.40 -15.62
CA VAL A 182 -4.64 -22.37 -15.88
C VAL A 182 -5.50 -22.11 -14.64
N GLY A 183 -5.96 -23.17 -13.97
CA GLY A 183 -6.74 -23.08 -12.75
C GLY A 183 -6.02 -22.36 -11.60
N LEU A 184 -4.73 -22.67 -11.38
CA LEU A 184 -3.91 -22.01 -10.37
C LEU A 184 -3.67 -20.53 -10.70
N LEU A 185 -3.46 -20.18 -11.98
CA LEU A 185 -3.36 -18.80 -12.42
C LEU A 185 -4.67 -18.02 -12.17
N LEU A 186 -5.82 -18.63 -12.46
CA LEU A 186 -7.13 -18.05 -12.15
C LEU A 186 -7.32 -17.86 -10.65
N CYS A 187 -6.95 -18.83 -9.81
CA CYS A 187 -7.01 -18.69 -8.35
C CYS A 187 -6.15 -17.54 -7.83
N ASN A 188 -4.92 -17.40 -8.34
CA ASN A 188 -4.04 -16.30 -7.98
C ASN A 188 -4.62 -14.94 -8.43
N SER A 189 -5.12 -14.85 -9.66
CA SER A 189 -5.79 -13.65 -10.18
C SER A 189 -7.00 -13.26 -9.33
N TRP A 190 -7.85 -14.23 -9.00
CA TRP A 190 -9.02 -14.03 -8.17
C TRP A 190 -8.66 -13.47 -6.79
N ARG A 191 -7.67 -14.08 -6.12
CA ARG A 191 -7.19 -13.63 -4.81
C ARG A 191 -6.66 -12.19 -4.85
N ASN A 192 -5.93 -11.84 -5.92
CA ASN A 192 -5.43 -10.48 -6.12
C ASN A 192 -6.56 -9.47 -6.35
N LEU A 193 -7.58 -9.83 -7.12
CA LEU A 193 -8.75 -8.97 -7.33
C LEU A 193 -9.51 -8.73 -6.03
N ILE A 194 -9.76 -9.76 -5.21
CA ILE A 194 -10.41 -9.61 -3.90
C ILE A 194 -9.61 -8.64 -3.00
N ASP A 195 -8.28 -8.75 -2.98
CA ASP A 195 -7.42 -7.85 -2.22
C ASP A 195 -7.54 -6.39 -2.69
N ASN A 196 -7.49 -6.18 -4.00
CA ASN A 196 -7.58 -4.85 -4.60
C ASN A 196 -8.96 -4.20 -4.36
N TYR A 197 -10.04 -4.97 -4.48
CA TYR A 197 -11.38 -4.49 -4.11
C TYR A 197 -11.44 -4.06 -2.65
N GLY A 198 -10.86 -4.85 -1.74
CA GLY A 198 -10.81 -4.50 -0.32
C GLY A 198 -10.01 -3.22 -0.04
N LYS A 199 -8.85 -3.06 -0.67
CA LYS A 199 -8.00 -1.86 -0.55
C LYS A 199 -8.70 -0.61 -1.10
N LEU A 200 -9.31 -0.72 -2.27
CA LEU A 200 -10.04 0.40 -2.89
C LEU A 200 -11.27 0.78 -2.07
N ASN A 201 -12.01 -0.21 -1.55
CA ASN A 201 -13.15 0.08 -0.70
C ASN A 201 -12.72 0.79 0.60
N LYS A 202 -11.62 0.34 1.23
CA LYS A 202 -11.05 1.03 2.39
C LYS A 202 -10.74 2.51 2.07
N ALA A 203 -10.05 2.77 0.96
CA ALA A 203 -9.73 4.15 0.55
C ALA A 203 -10.99 5.00 0.26
N LYS A 204 -12.04 4.41 -0.31
CA LYS A 204 -13.34 5.10 -0.47
C LYS A 204 -13.96 5.44 0.89
N PHE A 205 -13.92 4.53 1.84
CA PHE A 205 -14.41 4.78 3.19
C PHE A 205 -13.60 5.84 3.93
N ASP A 206 -12.29 5.95 3.70
CA ASP A 206 -11.49 7.04 4.26
C ASP A 206 -12.02 8.42 3.79
N VAL A 207 -12.44 8.54 2.53
CA VAL A 207 -13.10 9.75 1.98
C VAL A 207 -14.51 9.93 2.55
N ILE A 208 -15.33 8.88 2.59
CA ILE A 208 -16.70 8.93 3.14
C ILE A 208 -16.67 9.40 4.59
N LEU A 209 -15.82 8.81 5.43
CA LEU A 209 -15.69 9.15 6.85
C LEU A 209 -15.17 10.58 7.05
N ARG A 210 -14.34 11.09 6.12
CA ARG A 210 -13.95 12.50 6.15
C ARG A 210 -15.12 13.42 5.83
N LEU A 211 -15.94 13.10 4.83
CA LEU A 211 -17.14 13.86 4.49
C LEU A 211 -18.17 13.83 5.62
N GLU A 212 -18.30 12.71 6.34
CA GLU A 212 -19.21 12.60 7.49
C GLU A 212 -18.90 13.59 8.61
N GLN A 213 -17.65 14.04 8.75
CA GLN A 213 -17.27 15.01 9.80
C GLN A 213 -18.03 16.34 9.69
N ASP A 214 -18.52 16.66 8.49
CA ASP A 214 -19.25 17.89 8.20
C ASP A 214 -20.78 17.66 8.19
N LEU A 215 -21.26 16.46 8.57
CA LEU A 215 -22.68 16.10 8.69
C LEU A 215 -23.11 16.01 10.17
N ASP A 216 -24.42 16.14 10.44
CA ASP A 216 -25.00 16.09 11.79
C ASP A 216 -24.72 14.77 12.52
N ALA A 217 -24.65 13.66 11.77
CA ALA A 217 -24.38 12.34 12.31
C ALA A 217 -23.41 11.56 11.41
N GLN A 218 -22.40 10.95 12.05
CA GLN A 218 -21.37 10.15 11.39
C GLN A 218 -21.76 8.67 11.41
N VAL A 219 -22.73 8.28 10.58
CA VAL A 219 -23.39 6.96 10.67
C VAL A 219 -22.43 5.80 10.36
N TYR A 220 -21.56 5.92 9.36
CA TYR A 220 -20.55 4.88 9.07
C TYR A 220 -19.41 4.89 10.07
N ALA A 221 -19.04 6.06 10.62
CA ALA A 221 -18.10 6.11 11.74
C ALA A 221 -18.66 5.37 12.96
N ALA A 222 -19.95 5.55 13.27
CA ALA A 222 -20.65 4.86 14.34
C ALA A 222 -20.72 3.35 14.10
N GLU A 223 -20.99 2.90 12.87
CA GLU A 223 -20.93 1.50 12.48
C GLU A 223 -19.51 0.92 12.70
N TRP A 224 -18.47 1.63 12.28
CA TRP A 224 -17.10 1.17 12.49
C TRP A 224 -16.73 1.07 13.98
N VAL A 225 -17.23 2.00 14.81
CA VAL A 225 -17.07 1.96 16.27
C VAL A 225 -17.79 0.75 16.87
N SER A 226 -19.03 0.46 16.43
CA SER A 226 -19.83 -0.66 16.95
C SER A 226 -19.18 -2.01 16.66
N LEU A 227 -18.58 -2.16 15.47
CA LEU A 227 -17.75 -3.29 15.03
C LEU A 227 -16.40 -3.37 15.77
N GLY A 228 -16.09 -2.39 16.63
CA GLY A 228 -14.89 -2.40 17.46
C GLY A 228 -13.63 -1.88 16.77
N LYS A 229 -13.77 -1.06 15.73
CA LYS A 229 -12.68 -0.37 15.01
C LYS A 229 -11.58 -1.32 14.48
N GLY A 230 -11.91 -2.59 14.26
CA GLY A 230 -10.93 -3.63 13.88
C GLY A 230 -9.99 -4.07 15.01
N LEU A 231 -10.13 -3.53 16.22
CA LEU A 231 -9.34 -3.90 17.41
C LEU A 231 -9.87 -5.16 18.11
N ARG A 232 -11.08 -5.60 17.74
CA ARG A 232 -11.79 -6.71 18.38
C ARG A 232 -12.13 -7.78 17.33
N PRO A 233 -11.21 -8.73 17.05
CA PRO A 233 -11.42 -9.77 16.03
C PRO A 233 -12.63 -10.68 16.29
N GLY A 234 -13.08 -10.77 17.55
CA GLY A 234 -14.31 -11.48 17.93
C GLY A 234 -15.59 -10.73 17.58
N LYS A 235 -15.55 -9.40 17.39
CA LYS A 235 -16.70 -8.61 16.95
C LYS A 235 -16.83 -8.56 15.44
N TYR A 236 -15.73 -8.40 14.73
CA TYR A 236 -15.74 -8.27 13.28
C TYR A 236 -14.47 -8.79 12.66
N ARG A 237 -14.64 -9.54 11.56
CA ARG A 237 -13.57 -9.91 10.64
C ARG A 237 -13.94 -9.39 9.26
N SER A 238 -13.01 -8.72 8.59
CA SER A 238 -13.24 -8.18 7.25
C SER A 238 -13.63 -9.30 6.28
N PHE A 239 -14.69 -9.08 5.50
CA PHE A 239 -15.10 -9.98 4.42
C PHE A 239 -13.95 -10.31 3.46
N THR A 240 -13.09 -9.32 3.18
CA THR A 240 -11.89 -9.51 2.34
C THR A 240 -10.93 -10.55 2.92
N SER A 241 -10.80 -10.63 4.24
CA SER A 241 -9.95 -11.66 4.86
C SER A 241 -10.53 -13.06 4.69
N THR A 242 -11.84 -13.20 4.79
CA THR A 242 -12.52 -14.50 4.68
C THR A 242 -12.59 -14.97 3.23
N GLU A 243 -12.99 -14.11 2.29
CA GLU A 243 -13.14 -14.46 0.88
C GLU A 243 -11.81 -14.83 0.21
N LYS A 244 -10.69 -14.27 0.66
CA LYS A 244 -9.34 -14.64 0.18
C LYS A 244 -8.99 -16.11 0.40
N ASN A 245 -9.68 -16.81 1.29
CA ASN A 245 -9.48 -18.24 1.52
C ASN A 245 -10.13 -19.09 0.42
N VAL A 246 -11.19 -18.62 -0.24
CA VAL A 246 -11.91 -19.39 -1.25
C VAL A 246 -11.01 -19.74 -2.45
N PRO A 247 -10.28 -18.80 -3.09
CA PRO A 247 -9.33 -19.14 -4.14
C PRO A 247 -8.22 -20.09 -3.68
N LEU A 248 -7.82 -20.02 -2.40
CA LEU A 248 -6.81 -20.91 -1.84
C LEU A 248 -7.34 -22.34 -1.73
N HIS A 249 -8.59 -22.53 -1.34
CA HIS A 249 -9.21 -23.86 -1.31
C HIS A 249 -9.36 -24.46 -2.71
N PHE A 250 -9.73 -23.66 -3.72
CA PHE A 250 -9.72 -24.12 -5.12
C PHE A 250 -8.30 -24.48 -5.59
N ALA A 251 -7.30 -23.66 -5.26
CA ALA A 251 -5.91 -23.96 -5.61
C ALA A 251 -5.36 -25.24 -4.96
N LEU A 252 -5.84 -25.60 -3.76
CA LEU A 252 -5.49 -26.87 -3.12
C LEU A 252 -6.19 -28.09 -3.74
N LEU A 253 -7.35 -27.88 -4.38
CA LEU A 253 -8.12 -28.92 -5.05
C LEU A 253 -7.53 -29.28 -6.43
N ILE A 254 -6.91 -28.30 -7.09
CA ILE A 254 -6.38 -28.36 -8.47
C ILE A 254 -4.96 -28.96 -8.51
#